data_AF-O66409-F1
#
_entry.id   AF-O66409-F1
#
_cell.length_a   1.000
_cell.length_b   1.000
_cell.length_c   1.000
_cell.angle_alpha   90.00
_cell.angle_beta   90.00
_cell.angle_gamma   90.00
#
_symmetry.space_group_name_H-M   'P 1'
#
loop_
_entity.id
_entity.type
_entity.pdbx_description
1 polymer ?
#
loop_
_entity_poly.entity_id
_entity_poly.type
_entity_poly.pdbx_seq_one_letter_code
_entity_poly.pdbx_strand_id
1 'polypeptide(L)'
;MDSGKDTNGYERVWETNCGAMNSGLIMWVISGSGSFSDHYERDPTGGITFTVTNPGTSKRVITVGAFASRPLDTQSFYNAGRIAYFSSRGPTRNGRIKPNIVAGGYFICSTNSEFSSHSDPYICAEGHYYVPFAGTSMATAVVMGLVALYLQDHSFAIPEEVKEWFSSNAVEDDNFLYPNVVYCSEKAVYVLETRFKGSGKTSEQKLRRVTFSYRLAEMGL
;
A
#
# COMPACT_ATOMS: atom_id res chain seq x y z
N MET A 1 -6.36 -33.59 -7.30
CA MET A 1 -7.25 -32.72 -6.52
C MET A 1 -8.64 -33.14 -6.89
N ASP A 2 -9.31 -33.86 -6.00
CA ASP A 2 -10.72 -34.21 -6.20
C ASP A 2 -11.55 -33.01 -5.77
N SER A 3 -12.39 -32.49 -6.66
CA SER A 3 -13.27 -31.37 -6.35
C SER A 3 -14.73 -31.79 -6.45
N GLY A 4 -15.51 -31.41 -5.44
CA GLY A 4 -16.93 -31.69 -5.35
C GLY A 4 -17.63 -30.53 -4.68
N LYS A 5 -18.67 -30.01 -5.34
CA LYS A 5 -19.52 -28.95 -4.77
C LYS A 5 -20.48 -29.55 -3.76
N ASP A 6 -20.60 -28.92 -2.59
CA ASP A 6 -21.64 -29.23 -1.63
C ASP A 6 -23.00 -28.63 -2.04
N THR A 7 -24.04 -28.91 -1.24
CA THR A 7 -25.40 -28.44 -1.48
C THR A 7 -25.55 -26.92 -1.40
N ASN A 8 -24.58 -26.22 -0.83
CA ASN A 8 -24.55 -24.76 -0.71
C ASN A 8 -23.67 -24.12 -1.79
N GLY A 9 -23.11 -24.91 -2.71
CA GLY A 9 -22.27 -24.45 -3.81
C GLY A 9 -20.80 -24.26 -3.45
N TYR A 10 -20.36 -24.61 -2.24
CA TYR A 10 -18.95 -24.58 -1.87
C TYR A 10 -18.22 -25.77 -2.47
N GLU A 11 -17.13 -25.50 -3.16
CA GLU A 11 -16.25 -26.54 -3.69
C GLU A 11 -15.24 -26.92 -2.61
N ARG A 12 -15.23 -28.20 -2.22
CA ARG A 12 -14.25 -28.71 -1.26
C ARG A 12 -12.98 -29.14 -1.99
N VAL A 13 -11.83 -28.70 -1.48
CA VAL A 13 -10.51 -29.12 -1.92
C VAL A 13 -9.87 -29.95 -0.81
N TRP A 14 -9.51 -31.20 -1.10
CA TRP A 14 -8.84 -32.08 -0.16
C TRP A 14 -7.33 -32.11 -0.44
N GLU A 15 -6.54 -31.91 0.61
CA GLU A 15 -5.09 -32.10 0.58
C GLU A 15 -4.70 -33.25 1.53
N THR A 16 -3.85 -34.15 1.06
CA THR A 16 -3.33 -35.28 1.86
C THR A 16 -1.82 -35.14 1.99
N ASN A 17 -1.32 -34.95 3.22
CA ASN A 17 0.10 -34.95 3.49
C ASN A 17 0.60 -36.39 3.73
N CYS A 18 1.40 -36.93 2.80
CA CYS A 18 1.96 -38.29 2.86
C CYS A 18 3.28 -38.37 3.64
N GLY A 19 3.46 -37.57 4.70
CA GLY A 19 4.62 -37.64 5.60
C GLY A 19 5.71 -36.59 5.36
N ALA A 20 5.41 -35.51 4.64
CA ALA A 20 6.31 -34.37 4.56
C ALA A 20 6.30 -33.59 5.89
N MET A 21 7.48 -33.49 6.51
CA MET A 21 7.72 -32.66 7.70
C MET A 21 8.13 -31.25 7.27
N ASN A 22 7.62 -30.22 7.95
CA ASN A 22 7.87 -28.80 7.67
C ASN A 22 7.47 -28.34 6.25
N SER A 23 6.47 -28.97 5.64
CA SER A 23 5.87 -28.53 4.37
C SER A 23 4.66 -27.64 4.61
N GLY A 24 4.53 -26.55 3.83
CA GLY A 24 3.32 -25.73 3.77
C GLY A 24 2.84 -25.59 2.33
N LEU A 25 1.53 -25.68 2.12
CA LEU A 25 0.87 -25.34 0.86
C LEU A 25 0.30 -23.93 0.94
N ILE A 26 0.43 -23.18 -0.15
CA ILE A 26 -0.30 -21.91 -0.32
C ILE A 26 -1.05 -22.00 -1.65
N MET A 27 -2.35 -21.69 -1.61
CA MET A 27 -3.24 -21.70 -2.76
C MET A 27 -3.83 -20.31 -2.97
N TRP A 28 -3.95 -19.90 -4.22
CA TRP A 28 -4.51 -18.59 -4.60
C TRP A 28 -5.61 -18.76 -5.62
N VAL A 29 -6.69 -17.99 -5.46
CA VAL A 29 -7.65 -17.75 -6.53
C VAL A 29 -7.13 -16.59 -7.38
N ILE A 30 -6.80 -16.86 -8.65
CA ILE A 30 -6.15 -15.87 -9.53
C ILE A 30 -7.19 -15.03 -10.29
N SER A 31 -8.37 -15.60 -10.52
CA SER A 31 -9.45 -14.96 -11.27
C SER A 31 -10.81 -15.50 -10.82
N GLY A 32 -11.85 -14.69 -11.01
CA GLY A 32 -13.22 -15.03 -10.63
C GLY A 32 -13.60 -14.48 -9.26
N SER A 33 -14.77 -14.90 -8.77
CA SER A 33 -15.35 -14.45 -7.51
C SER A 33 -15.15 -15.45 -6.36
N GLY A 34 -14.38 -16.52 -6.58
CA GLY A 34 -14.08 -17.52 -5.56
C GLY A 34 -13.25 -16.94 -4.42
N SER A 35 -13.56 -17.34 -3.19
CA SER A 35 -12.76 -17.03 -2.00
C SER A 35 -12.63 -18.27 -1.13
N PHE A 36 -11.55 -18.33 -0.36
CA PHE A 36 -11.40 -19.34 0.68
C PHE A 36 -12.23 -18.94 1.89
N SER A 37 -13.11 -19.83 2.34
CA SER A 37 -13.93 -19.62 3.54
C SER A 37 -13.14 -19.86 4.83
N ASP A 38 -12.07 -20.65 4.77
CA ASP A 38 -11.22 -21.02 5.91
C ASP A 38 -9.73 -21.09 5.52
N HIS A 39 -8.88 -21.49 6.47
CA HIS A 39 -7.45 -21.75 6.28
C HIS A 39 -6.59 -20.60 5.71
N TYR A 40 -7.03 -19.36 5.89
CA TYR A 40 -6.20 -18.18 5.64
C TYR A 40 -5.50 -17.70 6.92
N GLU A 41 -4.33 -17.10 6.76
CA GLU A 41 -3.60 -16.44 7.84
C GLU A 41 -3.90 -14.93 7.83
N ARG A 42 -4.05 -14.34 9.02
CA ARG A 42 -4.34 -12.91 9.18
C ARG A 42 -3.17 -12.16 9.78
N ASP A 43 -3.01 -10.92 9.34
CA ASP A 43 -2.10 -9.95 9.94
C ASP A 43 -2.71 -9.28 11.20
N PRO A 44 -1.92 -8.54 12.00
CA PRO A 44 -2.42 -7.85 13.20
C PRO A 44 -3.49 -6.77 12.95
N THR A 45 -3.63 -6.29 11.71
CA THR A 45 -4.69 -5.35 11.28
C THR A 45 -5.95 -6.05 10.78
N GLY A 46 -5.98 -7.40 10.78
CA GLY A 46 -7.11 -8.22 10.37
C GLY A 46 -7.15 -8.53 8.87
N GLY A 47 -6.16 -8.11 8.09
CA GLY A 47 -6.05 -8.43 6.67
C GLY A 47 -5.48 -9.82 6.40
N ILE A 48 -5.65 -10.34 5.18
CA ILE A 48 -5.18 -11.67 4.78
C ILE A 48 -3.72 -11.58 4.29
N THR A 49 -2.84 -12.40 4.87
CA THR A 49 -1.41 -12.49 4.51
C THR A 49 -1.19 -13.31 3.23
N PHE A 50 0.04 -13.30 2.69
CA PHE A 50 0.40 -13.97 1.44
C PHE A 50 -0.37 -13.50 0.20
N THR A 51 -0.84 -12.26 0.20
CA THR A 51 -1.66 -11.68 -0.88
C THR A 51 -0.87 -10.80 -1.84
N VAL A 52 0.46 -10.72 -1.69
CA VAL A 52 1.34 -9.99 -2.62
C VAL A 52 1.36 -10.68 -3.97
N THR A 53 0.90 -9.98 -5.00
CA THR A 53 0.82 -10.50 -6.37
C THR A 53 2.17 -10.48 -7.08
N ASN A 54 2.31 -11.32 -8.10
CA ASN A 54 3.41 -11.25 -9.04
C ASN A 54 3.18 -10.04 -9.97
N PRO A 55 4.21 -9.25 -10.33
CA PRO A 55 5.64 -9.43 -10.07
C PRO A 55 6.15 -8.78 -8.77
N GLY A 56 5.28 -8.25 -7.90
CA GLY A 56 5.66 -7.62 -6.61
C GLY A 56 6.42 -8.55 -5.65
N THR A 57 6.30 -9.85 -5.83
CA THR A 57 7.11 -10.84 -5.09
C THR A 57 8.60 -10.83 -5.47
N SER A 58 9.02 -10.17 -6.55
CA SER A 58 10.42 -10.14 -6.99
C SER A 58 11.36 -9.46 -5.97
N LYS A 59 12.59 -9.98 -5.86
CA LYS A 59 13.63 -9.44 -4.95
C LYS A 59 14.05 -8.02 -5.36
N ARG A 60 14.17 -7.75 -6.66
CA ARG A 60 14.72 -6.48 -7.18
C ARG A 60 13.67 -5.40 -7.41
N VAL A 61 12.39 -5.74 -7.43
CA VAL A 61 11.30 -4.77 -7.55
C VAL A 61 11.05 -4.06 -6.22
N ILE A 62 10.78 -2.76 -6.25
CA ILE A 62 10.21 -2.00 -5.13
C ILE A 62 8.71 -2.24 -5.17
N THR A 63 8.16 -2.86 -4.12
CA THR A 63 6.73 -3.16 -4.05
C THR A 63 6.05 -2.19 -3.11
N VAL A 64 4.96 -1.59 -3.59
CA VAL A 64 4.28 -0.50 -2.89
C VAL A 64 2.91 -0.97 -2.41
N GLY A 65 2.69 -0.89 -1.10
CA GLY A 65 1.37 -1.01 -0.48
C GLY A 65 0.64 0.33 -0.41
N ALA A 66 -0.64 0.30 -0.10
CA ALA A 66 -1.48 1.50 -0.04
C ALA A 66 -1.99 1.77 1.38
N PHE A 67 -1.97 3.02 1.80
CA PHE A 67 -2.65 3.49 3.00
C PHE A 67 -3.54 4.71 2.73
N ALA A 68 -4.41 5.02 3.70
CA ALA A 68 -5.27 6.19 3.68
C ALA A 68 -4.49 7.45 4.05
N SER A 69 -4.14 8.27 3.05
CA SER A 69 -3.32 9.47 3.29
C SER A 69 -4.11 10.62 3.89
N ARG A 70 -5.45 10.64 3.78
CA ARG A 70 -6.31 11.74 4.20
C ARG A 70 -7.56 11.20 4.90
N PRO A 71 -8.01 11.83 6.00
CA PRO A 71 -9.32 11.53 6.56
C PRO A 71 -10.37 12.20 5.67
N LEU A 72 -11.28 11.43 5.09
CA LEU A 72 -12.43 12.01 4.41
C LEU A 72 -13.58 12.22 5.40
N ASP A 73 -14.23 13.36 5.25
CA ASP A 73 -15.30 13.92 6.08
C ASP A 73 -16.53 12.98 6.26
N THR A 74 -16.98 12.95 7.52
CA THR A 74 -18.22 12.49 8.21
C THR A 74 -19.02 11.23 7.85
N GLN A 75 -18.85 10.52 6.74
CA GLN A 75 -19.77 9.40 6.42
C GLN A 75 -19.15 8.06 6.03
N SER A 76 -18.05 7.70 6.68
CA SER A 76 -17.35 6.41 6.58
C SER A 76 -16.26 6.43 5.52
N PHE A 77 -15.05 6.06 5.97
CA PHE A 77 -14.03 5.23 5.31
C PHE A 77 -12.62 5.67 5.78
N TYR A 78 -12.20 5.03 6.88
CA TYR A 78 -10.86 4.85 7.43
C TYR A 78 -10.02 6.07 7.86
N ASN A 79 -9.53 5.97 9.12
CA ASN A 79 -8.58 6.89 9.75
C ASN A 79 -7.34 7.07 8.86
N ALA A 80 -6.96 8.32 8.63
CA ALA A 80 -5.69 8.68 8.01
C ALA A 80 -4.53 7.93 8.70
N GLY A 81 -3.55 7.49 7.90
CA GLY A 81 -2.42 6.69 8.36
C GLY A 81 -2.66 5.19 8.41
N ARG A 82 -3.91 4.69 8.30
CA ARG A 82 -4.17 3.24 8.29
C ARG A 82 -3.97 2.62 6.91
N ILE A 83 -3.45 1.40 6.90
CA ILE A 83 -3.36 0.56 5.70
C ILE A 83 -4.73 0.44 5.01
N ALA A 84 -4.75 0.52 3.67
CA ALA A 84 -5.96 0.33 2.91
C ALA A 84 -6.42 -1.12 3.00
N TYR A 85 -7.73 -1.35 3.12
CA TYR A 85 -8.28 -2.71 3.30
C TYR A 85 -7.88 -3.66 2.15
N PHE A 86 -7.74 -3.14 0.93
CA PHE A 86 -7.32 -3.91 -0.26
C PHE A 86 -5.80 -4.06 -0.43
N SER A 87 -4.98 -3.39 0.39
CA SER A 87 -3.52 -3.45 0.20
C SER A 87 -3.00 -4.85 0.43
N SER A 88 -2.34 -5.46 -0.55
CA SER A 88 -1.75 -6.79 -0.36
C SER A 88 -0.75 -6.82 0.80
N ARG A 89 -0.76 -7.94 1.54
CA ARG A 89 0.14 -8.18 2.67
C ARG A 89 1.06 -9.35 2.41
N GLY A 90 2.27 -9.21 2.90
CA GLY A 90 3.25 -10.28 2.91
C GLY A 90 2.90 -11.40 3.92
N PRO A 91 3.86 -12.30 4.16
CA PRO A 91 5.12 -12.38 3.43
C PRO A 91 4.89 -12.93 2.02
N THR A 92 5.95 -12.94 1.20
CA THR A 92 5.95 -13.74 -0.03
C THR A 92 5.98 -15.24 0.30
N ARG A 93 5.69 -16.11 -0.68
CA ARG A 93 5.72 -17.58 -0.50
C ARG A 93 7.00 -18.13 0.15
N ASN A 94 8.14 -17.45 -0.04
CA ASN A 94 9.42 -17.85 0.55
C ASN A 94 9.80 -17.04 1.80
N GLY A 95 8.82 -16.46 2.49
CA GLY A 95 9.01 -15.80 3.78
C GLY A 95 9.59 -14.38 3.71
N ARG A 96 9.95 -13.86 2.54
CA ARG A 96 10.45 -12.46 2.45
C ARG A 96 9.34 -11.48 2.75
N ILE A 97 9.68 -10.43 3.50
CA ILE A 97 8.77 -9.35 3.83
C ILE A 97 8.53 -8.49 2.58
N LYS A 98 7.24 -8.34 2.27
CA LYS A 98 6.68 -7.47 1.23
C LYS A 98 5.37 -6.87 1.79
N PRO A 99 4.92 -5.67 1.38
CA PRO A 99 5.56 -4.78 0.43
C PRO A 99 6.92 -4.25 0.93
N ASN A 100 7.68 -3.52 0.10
CA ASN A 100 8.87 -2.82 0.56
C ASN A 100 8.48 -1.56 1.31
N ILE A 101 7.50 -0.83 0.78
CA ILE A 101 7.11 0.50 1.24
C ILE A 101 5.60 0.67 1.12
N VAL A 102 5.00 1.57 1.87
CA VAL A 102 3.59 1.97 1.66
C VAL A 102 3.49 3.45 1.32
N ALA A 103 2.51 3.81 0.49
CA ALA A 103 2.24 5.20 0.14
C ALA A 103 0.73 5.50 0.13
N GLY A 104 0.38 6.79 0.07
CA GLY A 104 -1.00 7.22 -0.10
C GLY A 104 -1.61 6.62 -1.36
N GLY A 105 -2.59 5.73 -1.20
CA GLY A 105 -3.26 5.05 -2.31
C GLY A 105 -4.76 4.90 -2.14
N TYR A 106 -5.31 5.36 -1.00
CA TYR A 106 -6.75 5.34 -0.76
C TYR A 106 -7.31 6.75 -0.91
N PHE A 107 -8.27 6.91 -1.82
CA PHE A 107 -8.86 8.19 -2.19
C PHE A 107 -7.84 9.25 -2.61
N ILE A 108 -7.08 8.94 -3.66
CA ILE A 108 -6.16 9.88 -4.31
C ILE A 108 -6.88 10.55 -5.47
N CYS A 109 -6.99 11.87 -5.41
CA CYS A 109 -7.46 12.69 -6.51
C CYS A 109 -6.40 12.78 -7.60
N SER A 110 -6.76 12.38 -8.83
CA SER A 110 -5.88 12.45 -10.00
C SER A 110 -6.67 12.86 -11.24
N THR A 111 -5.95 13.14 -12.33
CA THR A 111 -6.53 13.59 -13.59
C THR A 111 -7.49 12.56 -14.16
N ASN A 112 -8.65 13.02 -14.60
CA ASN A 112 -9.66 12.21 -15.26
C ASN A 112 -9.48 12.30 -16.78
N SER A 113 -9.60 11.16 -17.47
CA SER A 113 -9.63 11.16 -18.94
C SER A 113 -10.96 11.69 -19.45
N GLU A 114 -10.96 12.40 -20.58
CA GLU A 114 -12.18 12.85 -21.24
C GLU A 114 -13.10 11.68 -21.67
N PHE A 115 -12.52 10.50 -21.92
CA PHE A 115 -13.26 9.28 -22.28
C PHE A 115 -13.71 8.46 -21.06
N SER A 116 -13.45 8.93 -19.84
CA SER A 116 -13.80 8.24 -18.61
C SER A 116 -15.26 8.47 -18.23
N SER A 117 -15.97 7.39 -17.91
CA SER A 117 -17.34 7.45 -17.39
C SER A 117 -17.41 7.64 -15.87
N HIS A 118 -16.33 8.13 -15.23
CA HIS A 118 -16.27 8.24 -13.77
C HIS A 118 -17.24 9.31 -13.27
N SER A 119 -18.20 8.88 -12.44
CA SER A 119 -19.43 9.63 -12.15
C SER A 119 -19.34 10.54 -10.94
N ASP A 120 -18.15 10.80 -10.40
CA ASP A 120 -18.00 11.55 -9.14
C ASP A 120 -17.16 12.83 -9.29
N PRO A 121 -17.69 13.85 -9.97
CA PRO A 121 -16.92 14.99 -10.44
C PRO A 121 -16.69 16.09 -9.41
N TYR A 122 -17.13 15.93 -8.16
CA TYR A 122 -17.06 17.01 -7.16
C TYR A 122 -16.30 16.65 -5.88
N ILE A 123 -15.75 15.44 -5.77
CA ILE A 123 -14.97 15.06 -4.57
C ILE A 123 -13.60 15.75 -4.54
N CYS A 124 -13.00 15.98 -5.69
CA CYS A 124 -11.59 16.39 -5.78
C CYS A 124 -11.38 17.87 -6.10
N ALA A 125 -12.16 18.41 -7.03
CA ALA A 125 -12.10 19.79 -7.47
C ALA A 125 -13.40 20.14 -8.17
N GLU A 126 -13.61 21.42 -8.44
CA GLU A 126 -14.70 21.87 -9.28
C GLU A 126 -14.45 21.47 -10.74
N GLY A 127 -15.41 20.79 -11.37
CA GLY A 127 -15.33 20.30 -12.75
C GLY A 127 -14.88 18.83 -12.87
N HIS A 128 -15.05 18.26 -14.07
CA HIS A 128 -14.85 16.81 -14.31
C HIS A 128 -13.39 16.40 -14.56
N TYR A 129 -12.42 17.28 -14.30
CA TYR A 129 -11.01 17.07 -14.63
C TYR A 129 -10.24 16.21 -13.62
N TYR A 130 -10.75 16.10 -12.39
CA TYR A 130 -10.11 15.32 -11.34
C TYR A 130 -11.13 14.44 -10.64
N VAL A 131 -10.76 13.19 -10.43
CA VAL A 131 -11.62 12.21 -9.77
C VAL A 131 -10.83 11.40 -8.73
N PRO A 132 -11.50 10.95 -7.65
CA PRO A 132 -10.84 10.15 -6.64
C PRO A 132 -10.72 8.70 -7.10
N PHE A 133 -9.52 8.14 -6.99
CA PHE A 133 -9.29 6.72 -7.18
C PHE A 133 -8.66 6.08 -5.95
N ALA A 134 -8.89 4.78 -5.80
CA ALA A 134 -8.32 3.96 -4.74
C ALA A 134 -7.60 2.75 -5.35
N GLY A 135 -6.37 2.51 -4.93
CA GLY A 135 -5.60 1.35 -5.36
C GLY A 135 -4.12 1.45 -4.99
N THR A 136 -3.45 0.29 -4.94
CA THR A 136 -1.99 0.23 -4.88
C THR A 136 -1.34 0.81 -6.15
N SER A 137 -2.08 0.88 -7.27
CA SER A 137 -1.67 1.63 -8.48
C SER A 137 -1.43 3.11 -8.19
N MET A 138 -2.31 3.75 -7.41
CA MET A 138 -2.17 5.15 -7.02
C MET A 138 -0.99 5.33 -6.07
N ALA A 139 -0.84 4.44 -5.08
CA ALA A 139 0.32 4.44 -4.19
C ALA A 139 1.64 4.28 -4.97
N THR A 140 1.67 3.39 -5.96
CA THR A 140 2.84 3.16 -6.82
C THR A 140 3.19 4.42 -7.60
N ALA A 141 2.20 5.12 -8.18
CA ALA A 141 2.44 6.37 -8.88
C ALA A 141 3.03 7.46 -7.98
N VAL A 142 2.56 7.57 -6.72
CA VAL A 142 3.13 8.49 -5.72
C VAL A 142 4.61 8.18 -5.46
N VAL A 143 4.96 6.91 -5.22
CA VAL A 143 6.36 6.49 -5.01
C VAL A 143 7.20 6.76 -6.25
N MET A 144 6.68 6.51 -7.46
CA MET A 144 7.40 6.77 -8.70
C MET A 144 7.71 8.25 -8.89
N GLY A 145 6.82 9.17 -8.48
CA GLY A 145 7.12 10.60 -8.47
C GLY A 145 8.31 10.94 -7.59
N LEU A 146 8.44 10.29 -6.42
CA LEU A 146 9.60 10.48 -5.55
C LEU A 146 10.87 9.88 -6.12
N VAL A 147 10.80 8.71 -6.74
CA VAL A 147 11.94 8.11 -7.44
C VAL A 147 12.43 9.05 -8.54
N ALA A 148 11.53 9.67 -9.31
CA ALA A 148 11.91 10.61 -10.35
C ALA A 148 12.65 11.83 -9.78
N LEU A 149 12.17 12.39 -8.66
CA LEU A 149 12.85 13.50 -7.98
C LEU A 149 14.22 13.09 -7.41
N TYR A 150 14.31 11.89 -6.85
CA TYR A 150 15.58 11.34 -6.36
C TYR A 150 16.59 11.17 -7.50
N LEU A 151 16.17 10.60 -8.63
CA LEU A 151 17.00 10.39 -9.81
C LEU A 151 17.36 11.71 -10.53
N GLN A 152 16.54 12.74 -10.40
CA GLN A 152 16.89 14.08 -10.90
C GLN A 152 18.12 14.63 -10.17
N ASP A 153 18.22 14.39 -8.85
CA ASP A 153 19.36 14.80 -8.02
C ASP A 153 20.53 13.80 -8.12
N HIS A 154 20.24 12.50 -8.23
CA HIS A 154 21.20 11.40 -8.31
C HIS A 154 21.10 10.68 -9.66
N SER A 155 21.53 11.35 -10.73
CA SER A 155 21.33 10.89 -12.11
C SER A 155 21.99 9.55 -12.47
N PHE A 156 23.00 9.13 -11.71
CA PHE A 156 23.69 7.85 -11.88
C PHE A 156 23.29 6.78 -10.86
N ALA A 157 22.26 7.04 -10.04
CA ALA A 157 21.90 6.11 -8.98
C ALA A 157 21.44 4.76 -9.54
N ILE A 158 21.93 3.68 -8.94
CA ILE A 158 21.50 2.32 -9.29
C ILE A 158 20.23 1.94 -8.51
N PRO A 159 19.41 0.98 -9.00
CA PRO A 159 18.15 0.61 -8.36
C PRO A 159 18.28 0.20 -6.88
N GLU A 160 19.44 -0.35 -6.51
CA GLU A 160 19.78 -0.71 -5.14
C GLU A 160 19.93 0.52 -4.24
N GLU A 161 20.55 1.61 -4.71
CA GLU A 161 20.67 2.87 -3.95
C GLU A 161 19.31 3.53 -3.74
N VAL A 162 18.42 3.48 -4.74
CA VAL A 162 17.05 3.98 -4.61
C VAL A 162 16.30 3.22 -3.51
N LYS A 163 16.49 1.90 -3.40
CA LYS A 163 15.90 1.08 -2.34
C LYS A 163 16.46 1.40 -0.96
N GLU A 164 17.77 1.55 -0.87
CA GLU A 164 18.44 1.94 0.38
C GLU A 164 17.96 3.32 0.83
N TRP A 165 17.82 4.27 -0.10
CA TRP A 165 17.29 5.59 0.20
C TRP A 165 15.88 5.53 0.80
N PHE A 166 14.98 4.72 0.25
CA PHE A 166 13.66 4.51 0.85
C PHE A 166 13.72 3.85 2.23
N SER A 167 14.58 2.84 2.38
CA SER A 167 14.81 2.12 3.64
C SER A 167 15.27 3.07 4.75
N SER A 168 16.16 4.01 4.44
CA SER A 168 16.67 4.97 5.40
C SER A 168 15.69 6.12 5.69
N ASN A 169 14.96 6.62 4.69
CA ASN A 169 14.24 7.91 4.81
C ASN A 169 12.76 7.83 5.11
N ALA A 170 12.13 6.67 4.97
CA ALA A 170 10.68 6.61 5.19
C ALA A 170 10.29 6.81 6.69
N VAL A 171 9.01 7.07 7.00
CA VAL A 171 8.52 7.26 8.38
C VAL A 171 7.88 6.01 8.99
N GLU A 172 8.32 5.61 10.19
CA GLU A 172 7.73 4.52 10.99
C GLU A 172 6.55 5.03 11.81
N ASP A 173 5.53 4.17 11.96
CA ASP A 173 4.42 4.40 12.89
C ASP A 173 4.75 3.74 14.24
N ASP A 174 4.80 4.53 15.31
CA ASP A 174 5.13 4.08 16.68
C ASP A 174 4.19 2.97 17.19
N ASN A 175 3.02 2.76 16.57
CA ASN A 175 2.07 1.71 16.93
C ASN A 175 2.44 0.31 16.40
N PHE A 176 3.42 0.19 15.52
CA PHE A 176 3.80 -1.08 14.89
C PHE A 176 5.30 -1.35 15.02
N LEU A 177 5.66 -2.64 15.11
CA LEU A 177 7.04 -3.08 15.02
C LEU A 177 7.43 -3.25 13.54
N TYR A 178 8.65 -2.86 13.20
CA TYR A 178 9.22 -2.99 11.86
C TYR A 178 10.45 -3.92 11.89
N PRO A 179 10.72 -4.67 10.81
CA PRO A 179 9.91 -4.81 9.60
C PRO A 179 8.63 -5.63 9.84
N ASN A 180 7.53 -5.32 9.13
CA ASN A 180 6.29 -6.13 9.19
C ASN A 180 5.66 -6.35 7.80
N VAL A 181 4.72 -7.30 7.72
CA VAL A 181 4.10 -7.73 6.45
C VAL A 181 2.96 -6.82 5.97
N VAL A 182 2.62 -5.78 6.72
CA VAL A 182 1.50 -4.87 6.44
C VAL A 182 2.01 -3.52 5.93
N TYR A 183 2.78 -2.85 6.78
CA TYR A 183 3.42 -1.55 6.55
C TYR A 183 4.87 -1.69 6.08
N CYS A 184 5.32 -2.94 5.84
CA CYS A 184 6.56 -3.31 5.17
C CYS A 184 7.81 -3.41 6.06
N SER A 185 8.92 -3.78 5.42
CA SER A 185 10.25 -3.66 6.00
C SER A 185 10.78 -2.24 6.01
N GLU A 186 10.29 -1.41 5.09
CA GLU A 186 10.77 -0.07 4.84
C GLU A 186 9.57 0.87 4.91
N LYS A 187 9.77 2.07 5.46
CA LYS A 187 8.67 2.77 6.11
C LYS A 187 7.61 3.42 5.17
N ALA A 188 6.63 4.15 5.68
CA ALA A 188 5.62 4.83 4.84
C ALA A 188 6.14 6.11 4.14
N VAL A 189 5.79 6.29 2.88
CA VAL A 189 5.93 7.53 2.10
C VAL A 189 4.69 8.39 2.32
N TYR A 190 4.85 9.45 3.12
CA TYR A 190 3.94 10.58 3.35
C TYR A 190 2.53 10.31 3.89
N VAL A 191 2.34 10.59 5.19
CA VAL A 191 1.06 11.08 5.71
C VAL A 191 0.93 12.56 5.31
N LEU A 192 0.06 12.87 4.36
CA LEU A 192 -0.44 14.25 4.20
C LEU A 192 -1.49 14.49 5.28
N GLU A 193 -1.08 14.98 6.45
CA GLU A 193 -2.05 15.61 7.35
C GLU A 193 -2.55 16.91 6.71
N THR A 194 -3.62 16.82 5.91
CA THR A 194 -4.44 17.98 5.60
C THR A 194 -5.30 18.29 6.82
N ARG A 195 -4.85 19.22 7.67
CA ARG A 195 -5.74 19.86 8.64
C ARG A 195 -6.80 20.67 7.87
N PHE A 196 -8.02 20.16 7.83
CA PHE A 196 -9.19 20.98 7.53
C PHE A 196 -9.30 22.04 8.65
N LYS A 197 -9.30 23.32 8.29
CA LYS A 197 -9.68 24.40 9.21
C LYS A 197 -11.21 24.35 9.38
N GLY A 198 -11.66 23.43 10.22
CA GLY A 198 -12.96 23.52 10.86
C GLY A 198 -12.92 24.59 11.94
N SER A 199 -13.90 25.50 11.92
CA SER A 199 -14.11 26.56 12.89
C SER A 199 -13.95 26.10 14.35
N GLY A 200 -12.97 26.67 15.05
CA GLY A 200 -12.95 26.73 16.51
C GLY A 200 -12.12 25.68 17.24
N LYS A 201 -11.29 26.20 18.17
CA LYS A 201 -10.54 25.53 19.25
C LYS A 201 -9.13 25.03 18.91
N THR A 202 -8.21 25.99 19.10
CA THR A 202 -6.86 25.86 19.63
C THR A 202 -6.48 24.49 20.20
N SER A 203 -5.63 23.78 19.46
CA SER A 203 -4.59 22.92 20.04
C SER A 203 -3.38 22.91 19.09
N GLU A 204 -2.23 23.36 19.62
CA GLU A 204 -0.93 23.20 19.00
C GLU A 204 -0.67 21.70 18.79
N GLN A 205 -0.75 21.24 17.55
CA GLN A 205 -0.16 19.96 17.18
C GLN A 205 1.02 20.24 16.27
N LYS A 206 2.16 19.71 16.72
CA LYS A 206 3.48 19.88 16.18
C LYS A 206 3.55 19.24 14.79
N LEU A 207 3.47 20.06 13.74
CA LEU A 207 3.72 19.69 12.35
C LEU A 207 5.09 18.97 12.24
N ARG A 208 5.11 17.65 12.06
CA ARG A 208 6.30 16.98 11.51
C ARG A 208 6.26 17.16 10.00
N ARG A 209 6.77 18.32 9.55
CA ARG A 209 7.09 18.57 8.15
C ARG A 209 8.15 17.54 7.74
N VAL A 210 7.78 16.49 7.01
CA VAL A 210 8.75 15.81 6.14
C VAL A 210 8.98 16.75 4.97
N THR A 211 9.78 17.78 5.26
CA THR A 211 10.43 18.56 4.22
C THR A 211 11.28 17.54 3.48
N PHE A 212 11.07 17.40 2.16
CA PHE A 212 12.22 17.12 1.31
C PHE A 212 13.15 18.31 1.48
N SER A 213 13.96 18.28 2.54
CA SER A 213 15.11 19.14 2.63
C SER A 213 16.08 18.56 1.60
N TYR A 214 15.87 18.94 0.35
CA TYR A 214 17.00 19.11 -0.54
C TYR A 214 17.92 20.05 0.23
N ARG A 215 19.02 19.52 0.78
CA ARG A 215 20.15 20.36 1.17
C ARG A 215 20.76 20.90 -0.12
N LEU A 216 20.07 21.85 -0.75
CA LEU A 216 20.68 22.80 -1.67
C LEU A 216 21.61 23.80 -0.92
N ALA A 217 21.81 23.62 0.39
CA ALA A 217 22.60 24.49 1.26
C ALA A 217 23.97 23.91 1.66
N GLU A 218 24.40 22.77 1.10
CA GLU A 218 25.78 22.27 1.25
C GLU A 218 26.52 22.06 -0.09
N MET A 219 25.92 22.49 -1.20
CA MET A 219 26.62 22.63 -2.48
C MET A 219 27.07 24.09 -2.60
N GLY A 220 28.37 24.32 -2.46
CA GLY A 220 28.98 25.64 -2.65
C GLY A 220 28.79 26.12 -4.09
N LEU A 221 27.79 27.00 -4.28
CA LEU A 221 27.72 28.03 -5.30
C LEU A 221 27.61 29.38 -4.61
#